data_AF-A0A962R2J7-F1
#
_entry.id   AF-A0A962R2J7-F1
#
_cell.length_a   1.000
_cell.length_b   1.000
_cell.length_c   1.000
_cell.angle_alpha   90.00
_cell.angle_beta   90.00
_cell.angle_gamma   90.00
#
_symmetry.space_group_name_H-M   'P 1'
#
loop_
_entity.id
_entity.type
_entity.pdbx_description
1 polymer ?
#
loop_
_entity_poly.entity_id
_entity_poly.type
_entity_poly.pdbx_seq_one_letter_code
_entity_poly.pdbx_strand_id
1 'polypeptide(L)'
;GGNSVAETVVAGMIVGEAIADFCASPEGALTLSSTLVEEFGRRETRRLAAISEGNGGENAFELTRRMQETMTANVGIFREAGRLEEAVIILQDLQRRSRAISLRNSAAGANPELVAAYRLQRMLKLAQCVAFGALQRTESRGAHYRADYPRRDDANWMRRTLASWPDARATLPTLGYEPLDIMRMELPPGWRGYGARDYIDNPQTELRQQQIEALQATLEGADREARQAALMPFKQLLPEHLRGPNQRLGDES
;
A
#
# COMPACT_ATOMS: atom_id res chain seq x y z
N GLY A 1 -2.59 -8.20 17.52
CA GLY A 1 -3.20 -7.45 16.41
C GLY A 1 -4.55 -8.06 16.10
N GLY A 2 -5.63 -7.29 16.29
CA GLY A 2 -7.00 -7.69 15.91
C GLY A 2 -7.62 -6.79 14.82
N ASN A 3 -6.91 -5.73 14.43
CA ASN A 3 -7.47 -4.69 13.56
C ASN A 3 -7.66 -5.15 12.12
N SER A 4 -6.92 -6.14 11.60
CA SER A 4 -7.00 -6.54 10.19
C SER A 4 -8.32 -7.21 9.81
N VAL A 5 -8.88 -8.05 10.70
CA VAL A 5 -10.18 -8.69 10.46
C VAL A 5 -11.33 -7.69 10.63
N ALA A 6 -11.21 -6.78 11.60
CA ALA A 6 -12.15 -5.68 11.78
C ALA A 6 -12.12 -4.71 10.58
N GLU A 7 -10.93 -4.34 10.11
CA GLU A 7 -10.72 -3.52 8.91
C GLU A 7 -11.37 -4.16 7.69
N THR A 8 -11.23 -5.48 7.49
CA THR A 8 -11.84 -6.18 6.35
C THR A 8 -13.35 -5.93 6.29
N VAL A 9 -14.05 -6.09 7.41
CA VAL A 9 -15.51 -5.92 7.47
C VAL A 9 -15.88 -4.43 7.40
N VAL A 10 -15.23 -3.58 8.20
CA VAL A 10 -15.53 -2.14 8.27
C VAL A 10 -15.25 -1.43 6.95
N ALA A 11 -14.12 -1.73 6.30
CA ALA A 11 -13.81 -1.21 4.97
C ALA A 11 -14.80 -1.72 3.94
N GLY A 12 -15.23 -2.99 4.02
CA GLY A 12 -16.29 -3.53 3.16
C GLY A 12 -17.59 -2.73 3.27
N MET A 13 -17.97 -2.31 4.48
CA MET A 13 -19.15 -1.46 4.70
C MET A 13 -18.95 -0.05 4.13
N ILE A 14 -17.87 0.64 4.52
CA ILE A 14 -17.63 2.04 4.14
C ILE A 14 -17.33 2.19 2.65
N VAL A 15 -16.38 1.40 2.13
CA VAL A 15 -15.98 1.45 0.72
C VAL A 15 -17.07 0.86 -0.18
N GLY A 16 -17.80 -0.15 0.31
CA GLY A 16 -18.95 -0.72 -0.40
C GLY A 16 -20.02 0.33 -0.68
N GLU A 17 -20.39 1.13 0.32
CA GLU A 17 -21.32 2.25 0.14
C GLU A 17 -20.78 3.28 -0.86
N ALA A 18 -19.52 3.70 -0.71
CA ALA A 18 -18.93 4.68 -1.61
C ALA A 18 -18.90 4.21 -3.08
N ILE A 19 -18.68 2.91 -3.32
CA ILE A 19 -18.78 2.30 -4.65
C ILE A 19 -20.23 2.28 -5.14
N ALA A 20 -21.20 1.93 -4.27
CA ALA A 20 -22.61 1.91 -4.62
C ALA A 20 -23.12 3.31 -5.00
N ASP A 21 -22.78 4.33 -4.22
CA ASP A 21 -23.09 5.73 -4.48
C ASP A 21 -22.49 6.19 -5.81
N PHE A 22 -21.21 5.88 -6.06
CA PHE A 22 -20.57 6.18 -7.35
C PHE A 22 -21.31 5.51 -8.50
N CYS A 23 -21.61 4.22 -8.41
CA CYS A 23 -22.34 3.49 -9.46
C CYS A 23 -23.74 4.03 -9.74
N ALA A 24 -24.41 4.62 -8.74
CA ALA A 24 -25.72 5.24 -8.87
C ALA A 24 -25.66 6.71 -9.36
N SER A 25 -24.49 7.35 -9.29
CA SER A 25 -24.32 8.74 -9.68
C SER A 25 -24.20 8.91 -11.21
N PRO A 26 -24.45 10.12 -11.75
CA PRO A 26 -24.20 10.41 -13.16
C PRO A 26 -22.76 10.14 -13.60
N GLU A 27 -21.77 10.36 -12.72
CA GLU A 27 -20.35 10.05 -12.98
C GLU A 27 -20.10 8.53 -13.10
N GLY A 28 -20.88 7.71 -12.42
CA GLY A 28 -20.86 6.25 -12.54
C GLY A 28 -21.56 5.69 -13.78
N ALA A 29 -22.33 6.50 -14.51
CA ALA A 29 -22.94 6.13 -15.78
C ALA A 29 -21.90 6.06 -16.93
N LEU A 30 -20.86 5.24 -16.72
CA LEU A 30 -19.74 5.09 -17.62
C LEU A 30 -20.20 4.47 -18.95
N THR A 31 -20.11 5.24 -20.02
CA THR A 31 -20.28 4.71 -21.37
C THR A 31 -18.94 4.19 -21.88
N LEU A 32 -18.81 2.87 -21.95
CA LEU A 32 -17.61 2.20 -22.45
C LEU A 32 -17.77 1.82 -23.92
N SER A 33 -16.75 2.10 -24.73
CA SER A 33 -16.71 1.63 -26.11
C SER A 33 -16.56 0.10 -26.14
N SER A 34 -17.43 -0.60 -26.88
CA SER A 34 -17.29 -2.04 -27.13
C SER A 34 -15.95 -2.36 -27.80
N THR A 35 -15.46 -1.48 -28.69
CA THR A 35 -14.13 -1.59 -29.30
C THR A 35 -13.03 -1.61 -28.24
N LEU A 36 -13.10 -0.74 -27.23
CA LEU A 36 -12.13 -0.72 -26.15
C LEU A 36 -12.14 -2.03 -25.35
N VAL A 37 -13.33 -2.58 -25.06
CA VAL A 37 -13.47 -3.87 -24.36
C VAL A 37 -12.85 -4.99 -25.18
N GLU A 38 -13.15 -5.06 -26.48
CA GLU A 38 -12.58 -6.06 -27.39
C GLU A 38 -11.06 -5.95 -27.52
N GLU A 39 -10.51 -4.74 -27.60
CA GLU A 39 -9.07 -4.49 -27.68
C GLU A 39 -8.33 -5.01 -26.44
N PHE A 40 -8.86 -4.73 -25.25
CA PHE A 40 -8.29 -5.24 -23.99
C PHE A 40 -8.38 -6.77 -23.93
N GLY A 41 -9.52 -7.35 -24.32
CA GLY A 41 -9.69 -8.80 -24.39
C GLY A 41 -8.68 -9.46 -25.33
N ARG A 42 -8.55 -8.95 -26.56
CA ARG A 42 -7.57 -9.43 -27.54
C ARG A 42 -6.13 -9.29 -27.04
N ARG A 43 -5.80 -8.19 -26.35
CA ARG A 43 -4.46 -7.95 -25.80
C ARG A 43 -4.10 -8.98 -24.73
N GLU A 44 -4.99 -9.25 -23.79
CA GLU A 44 -4.73 -10.25 -22.74
C GLU A 44 -4.69 -11.67 -23.31
N THR A 45 -5.58 -12.02 -24.25
CA THR A 45 -5.54 -13.32 -24.94
C THR A 45 -4.20 -13.51 -25.67
N ARG A 46 -3.72 -12.51 -26.42
CA ARG A 46 -2.40 -12.58 -27.08
C ARG A 46 -1.26 -12.71 -26.08
N ARG A 47 -1.34 -12.02 -24.95
CA ARG A 47 -0.32 -12.11 -23.90
C ARG A 47 -0.23 -13.52 -23.31
N LEU A 48 -1.38 -14.15 -23.03
CA LEU A 48 -1.42 -15.52 -22.51
C LEU A 48 -0.96 -16.54 -23.56
N ALA A 49 -1.39 -16.37 -24.82
CA ALA A 49 -0.94 -17.20 -25.93
C ALA A 49 0.58 -17.12 -26.11
N ALA A 50 1.17 -15.92 -26.06
CA ALA A 50 2.61 -15.73 -26.16
C ALA A 50 3.42 -16.45 -25.06
N ILE A 51 2.87 -16.59 -23.85
CA ILE A 51 3.50 -17.39 -22.79
C ILE A 51 3.34 -18.89 -23.10
N SER A 52 2.15 -19.30 -23.54
CA SER A 52 1.84 -20.72 -23.83
C SER A 52 2.60 -21.28 -25.02
N GLU A 53 2.83 -20.46 -26.04
CA GLU A 53 3.55 -20.79 -27.27
C GLU A 53 5.05 -20.48 -27.19
N GLY A 54 5.47 -19.85 -26.08
CA GLY A 54 6.86 -19.44 -25.87
C GLY A 54 7.80 -20.63 -25.77
N ASN A 55 8.94 -20.54 -26.47
CA ASN A 55 9.99 -21.55 -26.51
C ASN A 55 11.25 -21.11 -25.73
N GLY A 56 11.07 -20.30 -24.69
CA GLY A 56 12.15 -19.89 -23.81
C GLY A 56 12.71 -21.06 -22.97
N GLY A 57 13.61 -20.75 -22.05
CA GLY A 57 14.25 -21.75 -21.17
C GLY A 57 13.97 -21.56 -19.68
N GLU A 58 13.19 -20.55 -19.31
CA GLU A 58 12.98 -20.21 -17.90
C GLU A 58 11.78 -20.95 -17.30
N ASN A 59 11.89 -21.30 -16.02
CA ASN A 59 10.82 -21.96 -15.28
C ASN A 59 10.17 -21.01 -14.26
N ALA A 60 8.85 -20.87 -14.32
CA ALA A 60 8.11 -19.97 -13.43
C ALA A 60 8.27 -20.31 -11.94
N PHE A 61 8.33 -21.60 -11.57
CA PHE A 61 8.45 -22.00 -10.18
C PHE A 61 9.85 -21.73 -9.62
N GLU A 62 10.89 -21.96 -10.42
CA GLU A 62 12.27 -21.65 -10.03
C GLU A 62 12.49 -20.15 -9.83
N LEU A 63 11.99 -19.33 -10.76
CA LEU A 63 12.05 -17.88 -10.63
C LEU A 63 11.21 -17.38 -9.43
N THR A 64 10.06 -18.00 -9.16
CA THR A 64 9.24 -17.69 -7.98
C THR A 64 10.00 -17.98 -6.69
N ARG A 65 10.63 -19.16 -6.59
CA ARG A 65 11.45 -19.52 -5.44
C ARG A 65 12.59 -18.52 -5.25
N ARG A 66 13.30 -18.17 -6.32
CA ARG A 66 14.40 -17.19 -6.26
C ARG A 66 13.92 -15.80 -5.81
N MET A 67 12.76 -15.36 -6.29
CA MET A 67 12.13 -14.11 -5.83
C MET A 67 11.83 -14.16 -4.32
N GLN A 68 11.22 -15.25 -3.84
CA GLN A 68 10.89 -15.42 -2.42
C GLN A 68 12.14 -15.45 -1.54
N GLU A 69 13.16 -16.23 -1.92
CA GLU A 69 14.45 -16.27 -1.23
C GLU A 69 15.10 -14.88 -1.14
N THR A 70 15.08 -14.13 -2.24
CA THR A 70 15.62 -12.76 -2.29
C THR A 70 14.87 -11.83 -1.35
N MET A 71 13.53 -11.86 -1.36
CA MET A 71 12.70 -11.02 -0.49
C MET A 71 12.89 -11.37 0.99
N THR A 72 12.92 -12.66 1.33
CA THR A 72 13.12 -13.12 2.71
C THR A 72 14.51 -12.77 3.23
N ALA A 73 15.54 -12.99 2.43
CA ALA A 73 16.90 -12.68 2.84
C ALA A 73 17.07 -11.17 3.03
N ASN A 74 16.73 -10.37 2.02
CA ASN A 74 17.22 -8.99 1.90
C ASN A 74 16.18 -7.91 2.24
N VAL A 75 14.90 -8.26 2.33
CA VAL A 75 13.78 -7.31 2.58
C VAL A 75 12.96 -7.72 3.81
N GLY A 76 13.60 -8.44 4.74
CA GLY A 76 13.00 -8.94 5.97
C GLY A 76 12.81 -7.90 7.07
N ILE A 77 13.00 -8.31 8.32
CA ILE A 77 12.84 -7.46 9.52
C ILE A 77 13.91 -6.36 9.55
N PHE A 78 15.18 -6.76 9.46
CA PHE A 78 16.33 -5.86 9.39
C PHE A 78 16.70 -5.62 7.94
N ARG A 79 16.91 -4.35 7.59
CA ARG A 79 17.23 -3.93 6.22
C ARG A 79 18.40 -2.96 6.26
N GLU A 80 19.19 -2.95 5.22
CA GLU A 80 20.34 -2.05 5.04
C GLU A 80 20.54 -1.78 3.54
N ALA A 81 21.13 -0.65 3.19
CA ALA A 81 21.25 -0.20 1.80
C ALA A 81 21.80 -1.27 0.86
N GLY A 82 22.96 -1.85 1.16
CA GLY A 82 23.64 -2.80 0.26
C GLY A 82 22.79 -4.04 -0.06
N ARG A 83 22.09 -4.59 0.93
CA ARG A 83 21.20 -5.76 0.73
C ARG A 83 19.94 -5.40 -0.04
N LEU A 84 19.39 -4.21 0.20
CA LEU A 84 18.23 -3.71 -0.53
C LEU A 84 18.57 -3.41 -2.00
N GLU A 85 19.75 -2.85 -2.27
CA GLU A 85 20.28 -2.65 -3.63
C GLU A 85 20.44 -4.00 -4.36
N GLU A 86 21.06 -4.98 -3.70
CA GLU A 86 21.18 -6.33 -4.24
C GLU A 86 19.80 -6.93 -4.57
N ALA A 87 18.84 -6.83 -3.65
CA ALA A 87 17.48 -7.31 -3.88
C ALA A 87 16.84 -6.65 -5.09
N VAL A 88 16.96 -5.33 -5.23
CA VAL A 88 16.43 -4.58 -6.36
C VAL A 88 17.07 -5.06 -7.68
N ILE A 89 18.39 -5.25 -7.72
CA ILE A 89 19.10 -5.74 -8.91
C ILE A 89 18.61 -7.13 -9.31
N ILE A 90 18.53 -8.06 -8.36
CA ILE A 90 18.06 -9.43 -8.60
C ILE A 90 16.61 -9.42 -9.10
N LEU A 91 15.72 -8.66 -8.46
CA LEU A 91 14.31 -8.61 -8.85
C LEU A 91 14.10 -8.01 -10.25
N GLN A 92 14.94 -7.06 -10.68
CA GLN A 92 14.95 -6.55 -12.04
C GLN A 92 15.38 -7.62 -13.05
N ASP A 93 16.41 -8.39 -12.70
CA ASP A 93 16.86 -9.50 -13.54
C ASP A 93 15.78 -10.58 -13.68
N LEU A 94 15.18 -11.01 -12.57
CA LEU A 94 14.08 -11.97 -12.58
C LEU A 94 12.89 -11.45 -13.40
N GLN A 95 12.58 -10.16 -13.36
CA GLN A 95 11.53 -9.57 -14.20
C GLN A 95 11.86 -9.68 -15.69
N ARG A 96 13.11 -9.44 -16.10
CA ARG A 96 13.53 -9.62 -17.50
C ARG A 96 13.44 -11.09 -17.90
N ARG A 97 14.00 -11.99 -17.10
CA ARG A 97 13.99 -13.44 -17.32
C ARG A 97 12.57 -14.02 -17.36
N SER A 98 11.65 -13.48 -16.56
CA SER A 98 10.24 -13.91 -16.56
C SER A 98 9.51 -13.72 -17.91
N ARG A 99 10.10 -12.98 -18.85
CA ARG A 99 9.59 -12.83 -20.23
C ARG A 99 9.96 -14.02 -21.12
N ALA A 100 10.91 -14.85 -20.70
CA ALA A 100 11.39 -16.04 -21.42
C ALA A 100 10.94 -17.35 -20.74
N ILE A 101 9.86 -17.31 -19.96
CA ILE A 101 9.26 -18.51 -19.37
C ILE A 101 8.65 -19.37 -20.47
N SER A 102 8.93 -20.66 -20.43
CA SER A 102 8.30 -21.69 -21.27
C SER A 102 7.45 -22.62 -20.42
N LEU A 103 6.32 -23.06 -20.96
CA LEU A 103 5.49 -24.09 -20.32
C LEU A 103 5.89 -25.47 -20.81
N ARG A 104 5.89 -26.46 -19.93
CA ARG A 104 6.01 -27.88 -20.30
C ARG A 104 4.74 -28.40 -20.97
N ASN A 105 3.59 -27.85 -20.59
CA ASN A 105 2.31 -28.20 -21.19
C ASN A 105 1.53 -26.93 -21.60
N SER A 106 1.22 -26.82 -22.89
CA SER A 106 0.49 -25.72 -23.51
C SER A 106 -0.96 -26.08 -23.89
N ALA A 107 -1.47 -27.21 -23.41
CA ALA A 107 -2.83 -27.64 -23.67
C ALA A 107 -3.86 -26.60 -23.19
N ALA A 108 -4.93 -26.46 -23.99
CA ALA A 108 -6.05 -25.60 -23.65
C ALA A 108 -6.79 -26.12 -22.41
N GLY A 109 -7.30 -25.21 -21.59
CA GLY A 109 -8.06 -25.54 -20.37
C GLY A 109 -7.34 -25.13 -19.09
N ALA A 110 -7.61 -25.85 -18.00
CA ALA A 110 -7.04 -25.55 -16.69
C ALA A 110 -5.52 -25.82 -16.68
N ASN A 111 -4.72 -24.76 -16.67
CA ASN A 111 -3.27 -24.85 -16.73
C ASN A 111 -2.60 -24.11 -15.55
N PRO A 112 -2.21 -24.81 -14.48
CA PRO A 112 -1.55 -24.19 -13.32
C PRO A 112 -0.16 -23.62 -13.65
N GLU A 113 0.53 -24.14 -14.67
CA GLU A 113 1.84 -23.65 -15.10
C GLU A 113 1.72 -22.28 -15.77
N LEU A 114 0.74 -22.12 -16.67
CA LEU A 114 0.40 -20.81 -17.25
C LEU A 114 0.00 -19.81 -16.16
N VAL A 115 -0.79 -20.26 -15.17
CA VAL A 115 -1.19 -19.42 -14.03
C VAL A 115 0.01 -18.96 -13.22
N ALA A 116 0.96 -19.86 -12.91
CA ALA A 116 2.19 -19.50 -12.23
C ALA A 116 3.02 -18.49 -13.04
N ALA A 117 3.15 -18.71 -14.36
CA ALA A 117 3.94 -17.87 -15.24
C ALA A 117 3.44 -16.41 -15.29
N TYR A 118 2.15 -16.17 -15.58
CA TYR A 118 1.66 -14.79 -15.66
C TYR A 118 1.55 -14.12 -14.28
N ARG A 119 1.28 -14.90 -13.21
CA ARG A 119 1.23 -14.35 -11.85
C ARG A 119 2.61 -13.94 -11.36
N LEU A 120 3.66 -14.73 -11.64
CA LEU A 120 5.03 -14.37 -11.30
C LEU A 120 5.42 -13.01 -11.89
N GLN A 121 5.10 -12.74 -13.16
CA GLN A 121 5.37 -11.44 -13.79
C GLN A 121 4.73 -10.27 -13.02
N ARG A 122 3.56 -10.49 -12.41
CA ARG A 122 2.87 -9.48 -11.59
C ARG A 122 3.49 -9.38 -10.19
N MET A 123 3.78 -10.52 -9.56
CA MET A 123 4.41 -10.59 -8.24
C MET A 123 5.78 -9.91 -8.24
N LEU A 124 6.58 -10.06 -9.30
CA LEU A 124 7.88 -9.40 -9.43
C LEU A 124 7.76 -7.87 -9.42
N LYS A 125 6.75 -7.30 -10.07
CA LYS A 125 6.50 -5.85 -10.01
C LYS A 125 6.17 -5.39 -8.59
N LEU A 126 5.34 -6.15 -7.87
CA LEU A 126 5.00 -5.87 -6.48
C LEU A 126 6.23 -5.99 -5.56
N ALA A 127 7.03 -7.04 -5.73
CA ALA A 127 8.27 -7.25 -4.99
C ALA A 127 9.23 -6.08 -5.19
N GLN A 128 9.35 -5.55 -6.41
CA GLN A 128 10.15 -4.37 -6.68
C GLN A 128 9.58 -3.09 -6.07
N CYS A 129 8.25 -2.88 -6.05
CA CYS A 129 7.65 -1.77 -5.30
C CYS A 129 8.04 -1.81 -3.82
N VAL A 130 8.04 -3.00 -3.21
CA VAL A 130 8.44 -3.20 -1.81
C VAL A 130 9.93 -2.96 -1.62
N ALA A 131 10.79 -3.63 -2.40
CA ALA A 131 12.24 -3.55 -2.24
C ALA A 131 12.77 -2.15 -2.57
N PHE A 132 12.36 -1.56 -3.69
CA PHE A 132 12.78 -0.22 -4.10
C PHE A 132 12.22 0.84 -3.16
N GLY A 133 10.95 0.73 -2.74
CA GLY A 133 10.39 1.61 -1.73
C GLY A 133 11.14 1.55 -0.39
N ALA A 134 11.55 0.35 0.04
CA ALA A 134 12.35 0.16 1.24
C ALA A 134 13.79 0.71 1.10
N LEU A 135 14.39 0.59 -0.08
CA LEU A 135 15.71 1.16 -0.39
C LEU A 135 15.68 2.68 -0.29
N GLN A 136 14.69 3.30 -0.95
CA GLN A 136 14.58 4.76 -1.01
C GLN A 136 14.15 5.38 0.33
N ARG A 137 13.39 4.66 1.16
CA ARG A 137 13.01 5.14 2.50
C ARG A 137 14.17 5.00 3.47
N THR A 138 14.86 6.11 3.73
CA THR A 138 16.04 6.19 4.62
C THR A 138 15.67 6.62 6.05
N GLU A 139 14.76 5.87 6.67
CA GLU A 139 14.42 5.99 8.10
C GLU A 139 13.96 4.63 8.65
N SER A 140 13.66 4.57 9.94
CA SER A 140 12.98 3.42 10.56
C SER A 140 11.61 3.83 11.12
N ARG A 141 10.53 3.25 10.59
CA ARG A 141 9.15 3.55 11.00
C ARG A 141 8.29 2.30 11.05
N GLY A 142 7.72 2.01 12.22
CA GLY A 142 6.87 0.84 12.42
C GLY A 142 7.61 -0.47 12.13
N ALA A 143 7.09 -1.26 11.19
CA ALA A 143 7.69 -2.53 10.75
C ALA A 143 8.82 -2.37 9.72
N HIS A 144 9.06 -1.16 9.22
CA HIS A 144 10.20 -0.86 8.38
C HIS A 144 11.38 -0.43 9.26
N TYR A 145 12.39 -1.29 9.39
CA TYR A 145 13.61 -0.98 10.15
C TYR A 145 14.84 -1.02 9.24
N ARG A 146 15.54 0.12 9.18
CA ARG A 146 16.80 0.32 8.47
C ARG A 146 17.94 0.39 9.48
N ALA A 147 18.81 -0.60 9.50
CA ALA A 147 19.94 -0.66 10.44
C ALA A 147 20.92 0.52 10.24
N ASP A 148 21.05 0.97 8.99
CA ASP A 148 21.80 2.15 8.56
C ASP A 148 21.06 3.48 8.77
N TYR A 149 19.76 3.45 9.06
CA TYR A 149 18.92 4.60 9.42
C TYR A 149 17.96 4.24 10.57
N PRO A 150 18.48 3.99 11.79
CA PRO A 150 17.71 3.36 12.87
C PRO A 150 16.65 4.26 13.51
N ARG A 151 16.71 5.58 13.26
CA ARG A 151 15.79 6.57 13.81
C ARG A 151 14.56 6.74 12.93
N ARG A 152 13.41 6.99 13.56
CA ARG A 152 12.24 7.54 12.86
C ARG A 152 12.55 9.00 12.52
N ASP A 153 12.25 9.42 11.30
CA ASP A 153 12.52 10.77 10.83
C ASP A 153 11.21 11.46 10.41
N ASP A 154 10.60 12.20 11.34
CA ASP A 154 9.37 12.94 11.06
C ASP A 154 9.65 14.23 10.26
N ALA A 155 10.87 14.76 10.28
CA ALA A 155 11.23 15.95 9.52
C ALA A 155 11.21 15.68 8.01
N ASN A 156 11.81 14.58 7.57
CA ASN A 156 11.95 14.26 6.14
C ASN A 156 10.98 13.18 5.66
N TRP A 157 10.55 12.27 6.53
CA TRP A 157 9.83 11.05 6.15
C TRP A 157 8.40 10.94 6.72
N MET A 158 7.83 12.04 7.21
CA MET A 158 6.39 12.18 7.49
C MET A 158 5.57 12.20 6.19
N ARG A 159 5.65 11.11 5.43
CA ARG A 159 5.09 10.94 4.09
C ARG A 159 4.85 9.48 3.76
N ARG A 160 3.86 9.24 2.91
CA ARG A 160 3.51 7.94 2.34
C ARG A 160 4.23 7.75 1.01
N THR A 161 4.86 6.60 0.83
CA THR A 161 5.43 6.21 -0.47
C THR A 161 4.30 5.78 -1.40
N LEU A 162 4.23 6.37 -2.60
CA LEU A 162 3.31 6.01 -3.66
C LEU A 162 4.10 5.38 -4.82
N ALA A 163 3.82 4.12 -5.14
CA ALA A 163 4.46 3.44 -6.26
C ALA A 163 3.52 3.40 -7.47
N SER A 164 4.00 3.81 -8.63
CA SER A 164 3.28 3.74 -9.90
C SER A 164 4.13 3.09 -10.99
N TRP A 165 3.50 2.68 -12.09
CA TRP A 165 4.18 2.01 -13.19
C TRP A 165 3.66 2.50 -14.54
N PRO A 166 3.94 3.76 -14.92
CA PRO A 166 3.39 4.38 -16.12
C PRO A 166 3.94 3.77 -17.41
N ASP A 167 5.23 3.42 -17.45
CA ASP A 167 5.85 2.78 -18.61
C ASP A 167 5.87 1.25 -18.46
N ALA A 168 5.16 0.55 -19.35
CA ALA A 168 5.12 -0.91 -19.38
C ALA A 168 6.49 -1.58 -19.63
N ARG A 169 7.45 -0.86 -20.24
CA ARG A 169 8.80 -1.37 -20.53
C ARG A 169 9.78 -1.20 -19.39
N ALA A 170 9.52 -0.25 -18.49
CA ALA A 170 10.35 0.00 -17.31
C ALA A 170 10.56 -1.29 -16.51
N THR A 171 11.74 -1.40 -15.90
CA THR A 171 12.10 -2.49 -15.00
C THR A 171 12.11 -2.07 -13.54
N LEU A 172 11.66 -0.85 -13.22
CA LEU A 172 11.49 -0.36 -11.85
C LEU A 172 10.22 0.47 -11.75
N PRO A 173 9.59 0.53 -10.56
CA PRO A 173 8.48 1.43 -10.32
C PRO A 173 8.95 2.88 -10.21
N THR A 174 8.08 3.80 -10.57
CA THR A 174 8.24 5.23 -10.26
C THR A 174 7.72 5.45 -8.84
N LEU A 175 8.52 6.11 -7.99
CA LEU A 175 8.09 6.49 -6.64
C LEU A 175 7.73 7.96 -6.58
N GLY A 176 6.55 8.25 -6.04
CA GLY A 176 6.15 9.54 -5.52
C GLY A 176 6.02 9.49 -3.99
N TYR A 177 5.87 10.65 -3.37
CA TYR A 177 5.63 10.75 -1.94
C TYR A 177 4.51 11.73 -1.65
N GLU A 178 3.58 11.31 -0.81
CA GLU A 178 2.49 12.15 -0.33
C GLU A 178 2.79 12.56 1.12
N PRO A 179 3.04 13.86 1.38
CA PRO A 179 3.29 14.33 2.74
C PRO A 179 2.06 14.15 3.62
N LEU A 180 2.26 13.82 4.89
CA LEU A 180 1.18 13.81 5.88
C LEU A 180 1.14 15.17 6.56
N ASP A 181 -0.01 15.82 6.47
CA ASP A 181 -0.23 17.14 7.06
C ASP A 181 -0.38 17.03 8.59
N ILE A 182 0.70 17.34 9.31
CA ILE A 182 0.73 17.31 10.78
C ILE A 182 -0.31 18.26 11.37
N MET A 183 -0.57 19.40 10.73
CA MET A 183 -1.48 20.42 11.25
C MET A 183 -2.94 19.96 11.27
N ARG A 184 -3.26 18.85 10.57
CA ARG A 184 -4.58 18.22 10.54
C ARG A 184 -4.71 16.99 11.42
N MET A 185 -3.65 16.58 12.12
CA MET A 185 -3.68 15.39 12.97
C MET A 185 -4.39 15.69 14.29
N GLU A 186 -5.31 14.81 14.71
CA GLU A 186 -5.88 14.83 16.06
C GLU A 186 -4.81 14.55 17.13
N LEU A 187 -3.86 13.67 16.80
CA LEU A 187 -2.72 13.31 17.63
C LEU A 187 -1.44 13.50 16.81
N PRO A 188 -0.65 14.56 17.04
CA PRO A 188 0.58 14.80 16.30
C PRO A 188 1.64 13.75 16.65
N PRO A 189 2.71 13.64 15.85
CA PRO A 189 3.75 12.64 16.05
C PRO A 189 4.38 12.74 17.44
N GLY A 190 4.58 11.60 18.10
CA GLY A 190 5.18 11.55 19.42
C GLY A 190 5.77 10.19 19.72
N TRP A 191 6.07 9.90 20.99
CA TRP A 191 6.58 8.59 21.37
C TRP A 191 5.50 7.51 21.23
N ARG A 192 5.82 6.45 20.49
CA ARG A 192 4.88 5.35 20.16
C ARG A 192 4.53 4.42 21.33
N GLY A 193 5.08 4.64 22.53
CA GLY A 193 4.85 3.80 23.72
C GLY A 193 5.76 2.59 23.87
N TYR A 194 6.49 2.17 22.83
CA TYR A 194 7.39 1.01 22.87
C TYR A 194 8.71 1.25 22.12
N GLY A 195 9.74 0.50 22.51
CA GLY A 195 11.10 0.66 21.99
C GLY A 195 11.76 1.98 22.42
N ALA A 196 12.88 2.31 21.79
CA ALA A 196 13.64 3.51 22.13
C ALA A 196 12.84 4.81 21.89
N ARG A 197 13.06 5.81 22.75
CA ARG A 197 12.61 7.20 22.59
C ARG A 197 13.60 7.97 21.72
N ASP A 198 13.87 7.48 20.52
CA ASP A 198 14.85 8.05 19.59
C ASP A 198 14.22 8.27 18.22
N TYR A 199 13.89 9.53 17.91
CA TYR A 199 13.28 9.98 16.67
C TYR A 199 13.66 11.44 16.38
N ILE A 200 13.65 11.81 15.10
CA ILE A 200 13.88 13.16 14.64
C ILE A 200 12.52 13.83 14.49
N ASP A 201 12.26 14.85 15.30
CA ASP A 201 11.00 15.58 15.30
C ASP A 201 10.81 16.45 14.06
N ASN A 202 9.56 16.59 13.64
CA ASN A 202 9.17 17.60 12.67
C ASN A 202 8.92 18.93 13.40
N PRO A 203 9.39 20.08 12.87
CA PRO A 203 9.12 21.38 13.47
C PRO A 203 7.63 21.68 13.69
N GLN A 204 6.73 21.15 12.84
CA GLN A 204 5.28 21.34 12.96
C GLN A 204 4.65 20.55 14.11
N THR A 205 5.33 19.54 14.65
CA THR A 205 4.80 18.70 15.73
C THR A 205 4.48 19.52 16.98
N GLU A 206 5.44 20.33 17.44
CA GLU A 206 5.26 21.16 18.64
C GLU A 206 4.19 22.23 18.42
N LEU A 207 4.20 22.87 17.24
CA LEU A 207 3.19 23.84 16.83
C LEU A 207 1.78 23.24 16.87
N ARG A 208 1.59 22.04 16.32
CA ARG A 208 0.30 21.36 16.35
C ARG A 208 -0.10 20.96 17.77
N GLN A 209 0.84 20.50 18.59
CA GLN A 209 0.58 20.15 19.99
C GLN A 209 0.04 21.35 20.78
N GLN A 210 0.68 22.51 20.64
CA GLN A 210 0.22 23.76 21.28
C GLN A 210 -1.17 24.19 20.77
N GLN A 211 -1.45 24.04 19.48
CA GLN A 211 -2.79 24.33 18.93
C GLN A 211 -3.88 23.41 19.50
N ILE A 212 -3.57 22.12 19.68
CA ILE A 212 -4.49 21.15 20.27
C ILE A 212 -4.79 21.52 21.72
N GLU A 213 -3.76 21.84 22.51
CA GLU A 213 -3.91 22.25 23.90
C GLU A 213 -4.76 23.51 24.04
N ALA A 214 -4.50 24.52 23.21
CA ALA A 214 -5.29 25.75 23.18
C ALA A 214 -6.76 25.48 22.80
N LEU A 215 -7.01 24.63 21.80
CA LEU A 215 -8.37 24.28 21.39
C LEU A 215 -9.10 23.49 22.47
N GLN A 216 -8.44 22.52 23.10
CA GLN A 216 -9.02 21.75 24.20
C GLN A 216 -9.39 22.63 25.39
N ALA A 217 -8.58 23.65 25.70
CA ALA A 217 -8.89 24.62 26.77
C ALA A 217 -10.17 25.42 26.48
N THR A 218 -10.50 25.69 25.21
CA THR A 218 -11.76 26.37 24.84
C THR A 218 -13.00 25.49 24.88
N LEU A 219 -12.82 24.18 25.04
CA LEU A 219 -13.87 23.15 25.00
C LEU A 219 -14.13 22.55 26.39
N GLU A 220 -13.92 23.36 27.43
CA GLU A 220 -14.25 22.97 28.80
C GLU A 220 -15.77 22.67 28.91
N GLY A 221 -16.10 21.54 29.52
CA GLY A 221 -17.49 21.04 29.59
C GLY A 221 -18.02 20.38 28.30
N ALA A 222 -17.35 20.52 27.15
CA ALA A 222 -17.76 19.80 25.94
C ALA A 222 -17.49 18.30 26.06
N ASP A 223 -18.38 17.48 25.50
CA ASP A 223 -18.21 16.03 25.47
C ASP A 223 -17.08 15.58 24.52
N ARG A 224 -16.75 14.28 24.57
CA ARG A 224 -15.68 13.69 23.75
C ARG A 224 -15.92 13.82 22.24
N GLU A 225 -17.18 13.85 21.79
CA GLU A 225 -17.51 13.88 20.36
C GLU A 225 -17.36 15.30 19.80
N ALA A 226 -17.82 16.30 20.54
CA ALA A 226 -17.60 17.71 20.24
C ALA A 226 -16.10 18.05 20.21
N ARG A 227 -15.32 17.52 21.17
CA ARG A 227 -13.85 17.67 21.20
C ARG A 227 -13.19 17.06 19.98
N GLN A 228 -13.53 15.82 19.64
CA GLN A 228 -12.99 15.12 18.47
C GLN A 228 -13.31 15.91 17.19
N ALA A 229 -14.57 16.33 17.01
CA ALA A 229 -15.01 17.07 15.83
C ALA A 229 -14.29 18.43 15.67
N ALA A 230 -13.95 19.10 16.77
CA ALA A 230 -13.16 20.33 16.74
C ALA A 230 -11.69 20.08 16.34
N LEU A 231 -11.11 18.97 16.78
CA LEU A 231 -9.70 18.64 16.52
C LEU A 231 -9.45 18.15 15.08
N MET A 232 -10.29 17.21 14.61
CA MET A 232 -10.14 16.55 13.32
C MET A 232 -11.50 16.00 12.83
N PRO A 233 -12.35 16.82 12.20
CA PRO A 233 -13.68 16.37 11.77
C PRO A 233 -13.60 15.31 10.67
N PHE A 234 -14.18 14.14 10.92
CA PHE A 234 -14.23 13.03 9.94
C PHE A 234 -15.62 12.43 9.70
N LYS A 235 -16.62 12.68 10.55
CA LYS A 235 -17.95 12.04 10.44
C LYS A 235 -18.63 12.28 9.09
N GLN A 236 -18.38 13.43 8.46
CA GLN A 236 -18.87 13.76 7.12
C GLN A 236 -18.30 12.87 6.01
N LEU A 237 -17.17 12.21 6.26
CA LEU A 237 -16.53 11.26 5.34
C LEU A 237 -17.11 9.85 5.47
N LEU A 238 -17.96 9.60 6.47
CA LEU A 238 -18.63 8.32 6.66
C LEU A 238 -19.99 8.30 5.94
N PRO A 239 -20.45 7.12 5.48
CA PRO A 239 -21.85 6.88 5.12
C PRO A 239 -22.80 7.37 6.20
N GLU A 240 -23.93 7.95 5.81
CA GLU A 240 -24.87 8.60 6.75
C GLU A 240 -25.32 7.66 7.87
N HIS A 241 -25.62 6.41 7.54
CA HIS A 241 -26.07 5.39 8.49
C HIS A 241 -24.98 4.97 9.51
N LEU A 242 -23.71 5.35 9.29
CA LEU A 242 -22.57 5.07 10.19
C LEU A 242 -22.13 6.27 11.02
N ARG A 243 -22.84 7.41 10.94
CA ARG A 243 -22.46 8.64 11.68
C ARG A 243 -22.95 8.67 13.13
N GLY A 244 -23.89 7.78 13.47
CA GLY A 244 -24.48 7.68 14.81
C GLY A 244 -23.47 7.20 15.87
N PRO A 245 -23.73 7.46 17.16
CA PRO A 245 -22.90 6.97 18.25
C PRO A 245 -23.03 5.44 18.38
N ASN A 246 -21.95 4.81 18.86
CA ASN A 246 -22.00 3.41 19.26
C ASN A 246 -22.47 3.34 20.71
N GLN A 247 -23.71 2.90 20.95
CA GLN A 247 -24.22 2.68 22.30
C GLN A 247 -23.37 1.64 23.03
N ARG A 248 -23.03 1.93 24.29
CA ARG A 248 -22.27 1.03 25.15
C ARG A 248 -23.10 0.60 26.35
N LEU A 249 -22.75 -0.57 26.89
CA LEU A 249 -23.30 -1.01 28.16
C LEU A 249 -22.89 0.00 29.25
N GLY A 250 -23.88 0.62 29.88
CA GLY A 250 -23.68 1.66 30.91
C GLY A 250 -23.98 3.09 30.45
N ASP A 251 -24.27 3.31 29.16
CA ASP A 251 -24.84 4.58 28.71
C ASP A 251 -26.30 4.68 29.22
N GLU A 252 -26.69 5.82 29.80
CA GLU A 252 -28.09 6.06 30.19
C GLU A 252 -28.97 6.09 28.94
N SER A 253 -30.08 5.34 28.96
CA SER A 253 -31.03 5.18 27.86
C SER A 253 -31.87 6.42 27.59
#